data_AF-A0A2S9VAE3-F1
#
_entry.id   AF-A0A2S9VAE3-F1
#
_cell.length_a   1.000
_cell.length_b   1.000
_cell.length_c   1.000
_cell.angle_alpha   90.00
_cell.angle_beta   90.00
_cell.angle_gamma   90.00
#
_symmetry.space_group_name_H-M   'P 1'
#
loop_
_entity.id
_entity.type
_entity.pdbx_description
1 polymer ?
#
loop_
_entity_poly.entity_id
_entity_poly.type
_entity_poly.pdbx_seq_one_letter_code
_entity_poly.pdbx_strand_id
1 'polypeptide(L)'
;MKLKRCSSSQMLKMLSSSERDNTLYKAFKEFGRLLKTHFILNYVDDEELRQNIQKQLNRVELGQKLADKVLFGRNGKLQVGLHDEVQLVMASNTLLRNMIILWNYLFLSDYCLTLDSEEQRAKVIESISTGSVIAWAHINFMGIYEFNPVGKSRFNATLKQMRNVSI
;
A
#
# COMPACT_ATOMS: atom_id res chain seq x y z
N MET A 1 23.78 -2.43 -35.99
CA MET A 1 24.21 -2.81 -34.63
C MET A 1 24.07 -1.61 -33.69
N LYS A 2 22.93 -1.43 -33.01
CA LYS A 2 22.69 -0.28 -32.12
C LYS A 2 22.25 -0.78 -30.75
N LEU A 3 23.09 -0.45 -29.75
CA LEU A 3 23.05 -0.69 -28.30
C LEU A 3 23.15 -2.15 -27.78
N LYS A 4 24.37 -2.54 -27.39
CA LYS A 4 24.74 -3.72 -26.57
C LYS A 4 24.29 -3.59 -25.10
N ARG A 5 23.02 -3.24 -24.84
CA ARG A 5 22.47 -3.18 -23.48
C ARG A 5 21.09 -3.84 -23.48
N CYS A 6 20.90 -4.79 -22.60
CA CYS A 6 19.67 -5.57 -22.45
C CYS A 6 19.28 -5.55 -20.97
N SER A 7 17.99 -5.44 -20.66
CA SER A 7 17.56 -5.52 -19.25
C SER A 7 17.79 -6.94 -18.73
N SER A 8 18.02 -7.08 -17.42
CA SER A 8 18.17 -8.39 -16.79
C SER A 8 16.95 -9.30 -17.06
N SER A 9 15.75 -8.72 -17.12
CA SER A 9 14.51 -9.42 -17.45
C SER A 9 14.47 -9.94 -18.90
N GLN A 10 14.92 -9.13 -19.86
CA GLN A 10 15.02 -9.54 -21.27
C GLN A 10 16.11 -10.59 -21.47
N MET A 11 17.27 -10.46 -20.81
CA MET A 11 18.32 -11.48 -20.85
C MET A 11 17.84 -12.83 -20.30
N LEU A 12 17.18 -12.84 -19.15
CA LEU A 12 16.60 -14.07 -18.57
C LEU A 12 15.53 -14.69 -19.47
N LYS A 13 14.70 -13.87 -20.12
CA LYS A 13 13.69 -14.33 -21.09
C LYS A 13 14.34 -14.92 -22.35
N MET A 14 15.43 -14.34 -22.84
CA MET A 14 16.20 -14.90 -23.95
C MET A 14 16.90 -16.21 -23.57
N LEU A 15 17.53 -16.26 -22.40
CA LEU A 15 18.23 -17.45 -21.89
C LEU A 15 17.28 -18.62 -21.61
N SER A 16 16.06 -18.33 -21.18
CA SER A 16 15.00 -19.34 -20.99
C SER A 16 14.32 -19.78 -22.29
N SER A 17 14.37 -18.96 -23.34
CA SER A 17 13.83 -19.27 -24.68
C SER A 17 14.84 -19.98 -25.59
N SER A 18 16.14 -19.89 -25.28
CA SER A 18 17.19 -20.63 -25.97
C SER A 18 17.06 -22.14 -25.66
N GLU A 19 17.49 -22.99 -26.60
CA GLU A 19 17.22 -24.44 -26.60
C GLU A 19 17.45 -25.14 -25.24
N ARG A 20 16.73 -26.26 -25.07
CA ARG A 20 16.35 -26.96 -23.82
C ARG A 20 17.44 -27.26 -22.78
N ASP A 21 18.71 -26.92 -23.02
CA ASP A 21 19.83 -27.28 -22.15
C ASP A 21 20.91 -26.19 -21.97
N ASN A 22 20.53 -24.92 -21.94
CA ASN A 22 21.46 -23.83 -21.67
C ASN A 22 22.04 -23.90 -20.24
N THR A 23 23.29 -24.35 -20.11
CA THR A 23 24.06 -24.43 -18.85
C THR A 23 24.10 -23.11 -18.08
N LEU A 24 24.17 -21.98 -18.78
CA LEU A 24 24.18 -20.66 -18.16
C LEU A 24 22.83 -20.35 -17.49
N TYR A 25 21.72 -20.68 -18.16
CA TYR A 25 20.38 -20.53 -17.58
C TYR A 25 20.20 -21.42 -16.34
N LYS A 26 20.69 -22.67 -16.39
CA LYS A 26 20.72 -23.56 -15.22
C LYS A 26 21.53 -22.96 -14.06
N ALA A 27 22.72 -22.42 -14.33
CA ALA A 27 23.55 -21.77 -13.32
C ALA A 27 22.84 -20.56 -12.67
N PHE A 28 22.18 -19.71 -13.46
CA PHE A 28 21.38 -18.60 -12.92
C PHE A 28 20.19 -19.07 -12.08
N LYS A 29 19.54 -20.18 -12.46
CA LYS A 29 18.46 -20.78 -11.68
C LYS A 29 18.96 -21.30 -10.33
N GLU A 30 20.10 -21.99 -10.31
CA GLU A 30 20.72 -22.44 -9.06
C GLU A 30 21.20 -21.28 -8.19
N PHE A 31 21.75 -20.23 -8.80
CA PHE A 31 22.09 -19.00 -8.08
C PHE A 31 20.86 -18.35 -7.43
N GLY A 32 19.75 -18.25 -8.15
CA GLY A 32 18.48 -17.76 -7.60
C GLY A 32 17.94 -18.65 -6.47
N ARG A 33 18.11 -19.97 -6.58
CA ARG A 33 17.79 -20.92 -5.49
C ARG A 33 18.67 -20.70 -4.28
N LEU A 34 19.97 -20.48 -4.45
CA LEU A 34 20.90 -20.19 -3.35
C LEU A 34 20.50 -18.92 -2.60
N LEU A 35 20.20 -17.83 -3.33
CA LEU A 35 19.70 -16.58 -2.72
C LEU A 35 18.38 -16.80 -1.96
N LYS A 36 17.45 -17.56 -2.55
CA LYS A 36 16.17 -17.88 -1.91
C LYS A 36 16.38 -18.71 -0.64
N THR A 37 17.25 -19.73 -0.68
CA THR A 37 17.58 -20.56 0.47
C THR A 37 18.21 -19.72 1.58
N HIS A 38 19.19 -18.88 1.25
CA HIS A 38 19.81 -17.98 2.22
C HIS A 38 18.78 -17.06 2.88
N PHE A 39 17.90 -16.45 2.09
CA PHE A 39 16.80 -15.62 2.61
C PHE A 39 15.86 -16.41 3.54
N ILE A 40 15.44 -17.61 3.15
CA ILE A 40 14.53 -18.43 3.96
C ILE A 40 15.18 -18.83 5.28
N LEU A 41 16.47 -19.21 5.26
CA LEU A 41 17.22 -19.54 6.47
C LEU A 41 17.27 -18.33 7.42
N ASN A 42 17.63 -17.15 6.91
CA ASN A 42 17.61 -15.91 7.70
C ASN A 42 16.21 -15.59 8.25
N TYR A 43 15.16 -15.77 7.44
CA TYR A 43 13.77 -15.50 7.86
C TYR A 43 13.28 -16.42 8.99
N VAL A 44 13.73 -17.67 9.00
CA VAL A 44 13.39 -18.63 10.06
C VAL A 44 14.15 -18.30 11.35
N ASP A 45 15.43 -17.96 11.24
CA ASP A 45 16.33 -17.72 12.38
C ASP A 45 16.12 -16.34 13.03
N ASP A 46 15.90 -15.30 12.23
CA ASP A 46 15.75 -13.91 12.68
C ASP A 46 14.26 -13.55 12.89
N GLU A 47 13.88 -13.41 14.17
CA GLU A 47 12.53 -12.99 14.54
C GLU A 47 12.22 -11.54 14.15
N GLU A 48 13.18 -10.62 14.27
CA GLU A 48 12.97 -9.20 13.95
C GLU A 48 12.70 -9.03 12.46
N LEU A 49 13.49 -9.70 11.61
CA LEU A 49 13.27 -9.76 10.17
C LEU A 49 11.86 -10.28 9.84
N ARG A 50 11.45 -11.38 10.48
CA ARG A 50 10.12 -11.98 10.28
C ARG A 50 9.00 -11.03 10.68
N GLN A 51 9.10 -10.39 11.84
CA GLN A 51 8.10 -9.42 12.31
C GLN A 51 8.02 -8.21 11.37
N ASN A 52 9.16 -7.70 10.90
CA ASN A 52 9.21 -6.58 9.96
C ASN A 52 8.55 -6.93 8.62
N ILE A 53 8.82 -8.13 8.08
CA ILE A 53 8.15 -8.62 6.87
C ILE A 53 6.64 -8.77 7.10
N GLN A 54 6.22 -9.36 8.23
CA GLN A 54 4.80 -9.51 8.53
C GLN A 54 4.08 -8.16 8.67
N LYS A 55 4.72 -7.16 9.29
CA LYS A 55 4.18 -5.79 9.37
C LYS A 55 3.95 -5.19 7.98
N GLN A 56 4.89 -5.37 7.05
CA GLN A 56 4.74 -4.89 5.67
C GLN A 56 3.65 -5.66 4.91
N LEU A 57 3.60 -6.99 5.04
CA LEU A 57 2.55 -7.80 4.44
C LEU A 57 1.16 -7.38 4.94
N ASN A 58 1.00 -7.20 6.25
CA ASN A 58 -0.24 -6.72 6.85
C ASN A 58 -0.68 -5.36 6.27
N ARG A 59 0.26 -4.44 6.01
CA ARG A 59 -0.05 -3.14 5.38
C ARG A 59 -0.57 -3.31 3.94
N VAL A 60 0.05 -4.18 3.14
CA VAL A 60 -0.39 -4.47 1.77
C VAL A 60 -1.77 -5.13 1.79
N GLU A 61 -1.99 -6.12 2.65
CA GLU A 61 -3.27 -6.79 2.81
C GLU A 61 -4.38 -5.83 3.26
N LEU A 62 -4.08 -4.92 4.20
CA LEU A 62 -5.02 -3.86 4.60
C LEU A 62 -5.38 -2.95 3.43
N GLY A 63 -4.40 -2.55 2.62
CA GLY A 63 -4.63 -1.75 1.41
C GLY A 63 -5.49 -2.49 0.38
N GLN A 64 -5.32 -3.80 0.26
CA GLN A 64 -6.11 -4.64 -0.64
C GLN A 64 -7.54 -4.84 -0.12
N LYS A 65 -7.71 -5.09 1.18
CA LYS A 65 -9.04 -5.12 1.84
C LYS A 65 -9.79 -3.80 1.71
N LEU A 66 -9.08 -2.67 1.83
CA LEU A 66 -9.66 -1.35 1.57
C LEU A 66 -10.11 -1.22 0.11
N ALA A 67 -9.31 -1.70 -0.84
CA ALA A 67 -9.66 -1.69 -2.27
C ALA A 67 -10.99 -2.42 -2.53
N ASP A 68 -11.12 -3.61 -1.96
CA ASP A 68 -12.33 -4.43 -2.06
C ASP A 68 -13.54 -3.75 -1.42
N LYS A 69 -13.33 -3.04 -0.30
CA LYS A 69 -14.40 -2.29 0.38
C LYS A 69 -14.85 -1.06 -0.39
N VAL A 70 -13.92 -0.34 -1.03
CA VAL A 70 -14.26 0.78 -1.92
C VAL A 70 -15.03 0.28 -3.15
N LEU A 71 -14.70 -0.92 -3.66
CA LEU A 71 -15.48 -1.61 -4.70
C LEU A 71 -16.62 -2.44 -4.09
N PHE A 72 -17.45 -1.83 -3.24
CA PHE A 72 -18.56 -2.53 -2.56
C PHE A 72 -19.60 -3.12 -3.54
N GLY A 73 -19.68 -2.62 -4.77
CA GLY A 73 -20.53 -3.18 -5.82
C GLY A 73 -20.04 -4.57 -6.28
N ARG A 74 -20.94 -5.57 -6.28
CA ARG A 74 -20.68 -6.94 -6.78
C ARG A 74 -19.48 -7.63 -6.10
N ASN A 75 -19.32 -7.46 -4.78
CA ASN A 75 -18.25 -8.07 -3.96
C ASN A 75 -16.82 -7.76 -4.47
N GLY A 76 -16.56 -6.55 -4.97
CA GLY A 76 -15.22 -6.17 -5.43
C GLY A 76 -14.80 -6.73 -6.79
N LYS A 77 -15.68 -7.45 -7.49
CA LYS A 77 -15.35 -8.11 -8.76
C LYS A 77 -15.84 -7.33 -9.97
N LEU A 78 -14.90 -6.92 -10.82
CA LEU A 78 -15.18 -6.42 -12.17
C LEU A 78 -15.47 -7.63 -13.07
N GLN A 79 -16.74 -7.85 -13.42
CA GLN A 79 -17.13 -9.03 -14.20
C GLN A 79 -16.87 -8.87 -15.71
N VAL A 80 -16.94 -7.66 -16.28
CA VAL A 80 -16.73 -7.43 -17.71
C VAL A 80 -16.55 -5.94 -18.01
N GLY A 81 -15.67 -5.60 -18.95
CA GLY A 81 -15.44 -4.25 -19.50
C GLY A 81 -14.31 -4.26 -20.53
N LEU A 82 -14.24 -3.27 -21.42
CA LEU A 82 -13.05 -3.07 -22.25
C LEU A 82 -11.83 -2.80 -21.36
N HIS A 83 -10.62 -3.04 -21.88
CA HIS A 83 -9.39 -2.83 -21.12
C HIS A 83 -9.32 -1.43 -20.48
N ASP A 84 -9.73 -0.41 -21.24
CA ASP A 84 -9.73 0.99 -20.81
C ASP A 84 -10.74 1.27 -19.69
N GLU A 85 -11.91 0.62 -19.71
CA GLU A 85 -12.92 0.74 -18.65
C GLU A 85 -12.43 0.14 -17.34
N VAL A 86 -11.78 -1.02 -17.40
CA VAL A 86 -11.15 -1.66 -16.23
C VAL A 86 -10.06 -0.75 -15.66
N GLN A 87 -9.21 -0.18 -16.52
CA GLN A 87 -8.18 0.77 -16.08
C GLN A 87 -8.78 2.00 -15.39
N LEU A 88 -9.84 2.58 -15.96
CA LEU A 88 -10.52 3.74 -15.38
C LEU A 88 -11.08 3.42 -13.98
N VAL A 89 -11.70 2.25 -13.81
CA VAL A 89 -12.21 1.83 -12.49
C VAL A 89 -11.07 1.61 -11.50
N MET A 90 -9.97 0.97 -11.91
CA MET A 90 -8.80 0.77 -11.05
C MET A 90 -8.14 2.10 -10.65
N ALA A 91 -8.06 3.06 -11.57
CA ALA A 91 -7.55 4.40 -11.29
C ALA A 91 -8.47 5.14 -10.30
N SER A 92 -9.78 5.09 -10.52
CA SER A 92 -10.76 5.71 -9.62
C SER A 92 -10.75 5.07 -8.22
N ASN A 93 -10.63 3.75 -8.14
CA ASN A 93 -10.48 3.04 -6.87
C ASN A 93 -9.19 3.46 -6.14
N THR A 94 -8.08 3.61 -6.86
CA THR A 94 -6.83 4.12 -6.30
C THR A 94 -6.97 5.53 -5.76
N LEU A 95 -7.65 6.41 -6.50
CA LEU A 95 -7.93 7.77 -6.07
C LEU A 95 -8.76 7.80 -4.79
N LEU A 96 -9.87 7.06 -4.73
CA LEU A 96 -10.74 7.00 -3.55
C LEU A 96 -10.01 6.42 -2.33
N ARG A 97 -9.21 5.38 -2.49
CA ARG A 97 -8.35 4.86 -1.41
C ARG A 97 -7.41 5.92 -0.86
N ASN A 98 -6.74 6.65 -1.75
CA ASN A 98 -5.83 7.72 -1.34
C ASN A 98 -6.57 8.87 -0.64
N MET A 99 -7.79 9.20 -1.07
CA MET A 99 -8.63 10.20 -0.40
C MET A 99 -9.02 9.75 1.02
N ILE A 100 -9.38 8.49 1.20
CA ILE A 100 -9.69 7.92 2.53
C ILE A 100 -8.47 7.97 3.43
N ILE A 101 -7.32 7.51 2.95
CA ILE A 101 -6.05 7.53 3.69
C ILE A 101 -5.68 8.97 4.06
N LEU A 102 -5.80 9.91 3.11
CA LEU A 102 -5.56 11.32 3.35
C LEU A 102 -6.50 11.88 4.43
N TRP A 103 -7.79 11.56 4.36
CA TRP A 103 -8.74 11.98 5.38
C TRP A 103 -8.37 11.46 6.77
N ASN A 104 -7.96 10.19 6.87
CA ASN A 104 -7.48 9.60 8.12
C ASN A 104 -6.24 10.34 8.65
N TYR A 105 -5.28 10.68 7.79
CA TYR A 105 -4.13 11.48 8.18
C TYR A 105 -4.54 12.86 8.70
N LEU A 106 -5.40 13.58 7.97
CA LEU A 106 -5.88 14.90 8.39
C LEU A 106 -6.62 14.83 9.73
N PHE A 107 -7.47 13.82 9.93
CA PHE A 107 -8.18 13.59 11.17
C PHE A 107 -7.22 13.34 12.35
N LEU A 108 -6.24 12.46 12.18
CA LEU A 108 -5.25 12.17 13.20
C LEU A 108 -4.35 13.38 13.48
N SER A 109 -3.97 14.15 12.46
CA SER A 109 -3.20 15.39 12.63
C SER A 109 -4.00 16.45 13.38
N ASP A 110 -5.29 16.62 13.08
CA ASP A 110 -6.18 17.54 13.82
C ASP A 110 -6.28 17.11 15.28
N TYR A 111 -6.49 15.81 15.52
CA TYR A 111 -6.59 15.24 16.85
C TYR A 111 -5.30 15.41 17.66
N CYS A 112 -4.12 15.26 17.04
CA CYS A 112 -2.85 15.54 17.70
C CYS A 112 -2.70 17.01 18.12
N LEU A 113 -3.32 17.94 17.39
CA LEU A 113 -3.28 19.38 17.67
C LEU A 113 -4.30 19.81 18.73
N THR A 114 -5.35 19.02 18.97
CA THR A 114 -6.33 19.28 20.04
C THR A 114 -5.89 18.75 21.41
N LEU A 115 -4.78 18.01 21.49
CA LEU A 115 -4.21 17.51 22.74
C LEU A 115 -3.36 18.59 23.42
N ASP A 116 -3.72 18.97 24.65
CA ASP A 116 -3.03 20.01 25.42
C ASP A 116 -1.73 19.51 26.08
N SER A 117 -1.62 18.21 26.35
CA SER A 117 -0.45 17.60 27.01
C SER A 117 0.57 17.09 25.98
N GLU A 118 1.81 17.57 26.07
CA GLU A 118 2.90 17.07 25.21
C GLU A 118 3.16 15.58 25.38
N GLU A 119 3.00 15.06 26.60
CA GLU A 119 3.22 13.65 26.89
C GLU A 119 2.15 12.75 26.25
N GLN A 120 0.89 13.21 26.24
CA GLN A 120 -0.20 12.52 25.54
C GLN A 120 -0.02 12.60 24.03
N ARG A 121 0.36 13.76 23.50
CA ARG A 121 0.64 13.96 22.08
C ARG A 121 1.77 13.04 21.60
N ALA A 122 2.85 12.90 22.38
CA ALA A 122 3.95 12.00 22.07
C ALA A 122 3.50 10.53 22.00
N LYS A 123 2.72 10.06 22.99
CA LYS A 123 2.17 8.69 23.01
C LYS A 123 1.26 8.39 21.82
N VAL A 124 0.44 9.36 21.43
CA VAL A 124 -0.45 9.22 20.25
C VAL A 124 0.37 9.17 18.96
N ILE A 125 1.38 10.03 18.80
CA ILE A 125 2.28 9.99 17.63
C ILE A 125 3.00 8.65 17.53
N GLU A 126 3.53 8.13 18.64
CA GLU A 126 4.18 6.81 18.69
C GLU A 126 3.20 5.67 18.32
N SER A 127 1.95 5.76 18.77
CA SER A 127 0.92 4.79 18.41
C SER A 127 0.57 4.84 16.91
N ILE A 128 0.55 6.03 16.32
CA ILE A 128 0.30 6.22 14.88
C ILE A 128 1.48 5.70 14.05
N SER A 129 2.72 5.96 14.49
CA SER A 129 3.93 5.57 13.76
C SER A 129 4.12 4.04 13.72
N THR A 130 3.75 3.36 14.80
CA THR A 130 3.74 1.89 14.88
C THR A 130 2.55 1.26 14.17
N GLY A 131 1.42 1.98 14.09
CA GLY A 131 0.19 1.54 13.45
C GLY A 131 0.14 1.66 11.92
N SER A 132 -1.07 1.49 11.38
CA SER A 132 -1.39 1.79 9.97
C SER A 132 -2.57 2.75 9.93
N VAL A 133 -2.45 3.78 9.09
CA VAL A 133 -3.50 4.77 8.84
C VAL A 133 -4.52 4.25 7.80
N ILE A 134 -4.34 3.03 7.30
CA ILE A 134 -5.27 2.37 6.37
C ILE A 134 -6.43 1.77 7.18
N ALA A 135 -7.39 2.62 7.55
CA ALA A 135 -8.59 2.25 8.30
C ALA A 135 -9.85 2.77 7.61
N TRP A 136 -10.95 2.02 7.70
CA TRP A 136 -12.22 2.36 7.02
C TRP A 136 -13.48 1.93 7.76
N ALA A 137 -13.34 1.36 8.97
CA ALA A 137 -14.50 0.92 9.76
C ALA A 137 -15.41 2.09 10.16
N HIS A 138 -14.86 3.31 10.24
CA HIS A 138 -15.59 4.54 10.53
C HIS A 138 -16.24 5.18 9.29
N ILE A 139 -16.08 4.58 8.10
CA ILE A 139 -16.63 5.10 6.84
C ILE A 139 -17.84 4.28 6.45
N ASN A 140 -18.94 4.98 6.19
CA ASN A 140 -20.11 4.35 5.60
C ASN A 140 -20.01 4.34 4.07
N PHE A 141 -19.90 3.16 3.47
CA PHE A 141 -19.85 2.96 2.03
C PHE A 141 -21.24 2.72 1.40
N MET A 142 -22.27 2.48 2.21
CA MET A 142 -23.61 2.11 1.76
C MET A 142 -24.65 3.10 2.28
N GLY A 143 -25.67 3.40 1.46
CA GLY A 143 -26.79 4.25 1.86
C GLY A 143 -26.83 5.56 1.09
N ILE A 144 -27.52 6.54 1.67
CA ILE A 144 -27.82 7.83 1.04
C ILE A 144 -26.81 8.86 1.50
N TYR A 145 -26.18 9.54 0.55
CA TYR A 145 -25.25 10.63 0.81
C TYR A 145 -25.96 11.96 0.58
N GLU A 146 -26.10 12.75 1.65
CA GLU A 146 -26.58 14.13 1.56
C GLU A 146 -25.38 15.08 1.58
N PHE A 147 -25.22 15.85 0.50
CA PHE A 147 -24.16 16.84 0.39
C PHE A 147 -24.74 18.22 0.70
N ASN A 148 -24.33 18.79 1.84
CA ASN A 148 -24.66 20.19 2.15
C ASN A 148 -23.58 21.10 1.53
N PRO A 149 -23.94 22.00 0.59
CA PRO A 149 -22.98 22.90 -0.06
C PRO A 149 -22.38 23.94 0.89
N VAL A 150 -23.00 24.21 2.04
CA VAL A 150 -22.47 25.08 3.09
C VAL A 150 -21.64 24.26 4.07
N GLY A 151 -20.50 23.75 3.60
CA GLY A 151 -19.60 22.94 4.41
C GLY A 151 -18.80 23.79 5.40
N LYS A 152 -19.11 23.69 6.70
CA LYS A 152 -18.14 24.08 7.74
C LYS A 152 -16.93 23.16 7.64
N SER A 153 -15.73 23.72 7.87
CA SER A 153 -14.52 22.89 7.97
C SER A 153 -14.76 21.79 9.01
N ARG A 154 -14.52 20.54 8.62
CA ARG A 154 -14.58 19.39 9.52
C ARG A 154 -13.40 19.36 10.49
N PHE A 155 -12.32 20.05 10.14
CA PHE A 155 -11.09 20.14 10.92
C PHE A 155 -10.94 21.51 11.54
N ASN A 156 -10.45 21.57 12.76
CA ASN A 156 -10.22 22.82 13.47
C ASN A 156 -8.89 23.47 13.07
N ALA A 157 -7.87 22.66 12.79
CA ALA A 157 -6.56 23.10 12.35
C ALA A 157 -6.49 23.35 10.85
N THR A 158 -5.58 24.24 10.46
CA THR A 158 -5.25 24.50 9.06
C THR A 158 -4.27 23.45 8.53
N LEU A 159 -4.31 23.16 7.23
CA LEU A 159 -3.34 22.26 6.56
C LEU A 159 -1.88 22.59 6.86
N LYS A 160 -1.53 23.88 7.00
CA LYS A 160 -0.18 24.32 7.38
C LYS A 160 0.22 23.84 8.77
N GLN A 161 -0.70 23.85 9.74
CA GLN A 161 -0.47 23.39 11.11
C GLN A 161 -0.34 21.86 11.13
N MET A 162 -1.22 21.15 10.42
CA MET A 162 -1.17 19.69 10.31
C MET A 162 0.13 19.18 9.68
N ARG A 163 0.66 19.88 8.66
CA ARG A 163 1.93 19.53 8.03
C ARG A 163 3.13 19.66 8.98
N ASN A 164 3.02 20.50 10.01
CA ASN A 164 4.08 20.69 10.98
C ASN A 164 4.04 19.66 12.12
N VAL A 165 3.02 18.77 12.13
CA VAL A 165 2.98 17.62 13.05
C VAL A 165 3.88 16.54 12.45
N SER A 166 5.05 16.35 13.05
CA SER A 166 5.95 15.24 12.72
C SER A 166 5.33 13.94 13.26
N ILE A 167 4.57 13.24 12.42
CA ILE A 167 4.07 11.89 12.69
C ILE A 167 5.14 10.86 12.30
#